data_AF-A0A972LI68-F1
#
_entry.id   AF-A0A972LI68-F1
#
_cell.length_a   1.000
_cell.length_b   1.000
_cell.length_c   1.000
_cell.angle_alpha   90.00
_cell.angle_beta   90.00
_cell.angle_gamma   90.00
#
_symmetry.space_group_name_H-M   'P 1'
#
loop_
_entity.id
_entity.type
_entity.pdbx_description
1 polymer ?
#
loop_
_entity_poly.entity_id
_entity_poly.type
_entity_poly.pdbx_seq_one_letter_code
_entity_poly.pdbx_strand_id
1 'polypeptide(L)'
;MKITFKLGFIIVLAILVGFIQTSIVDAYEEVEIKTGGSISGTITIEGQLPKPRMFTLAQFPFGPFCKKISDGEGNVRLQEYIVHPDNNGLWEAVVSIRDIKQGKPYHPTVADFVAVDCMFHPSDVADNEQFIIGPDGKLRHQHPNVAILHNHQRMNMINRDPVVHNIQVYQNEKGNIILNSPLPISDKPRGGVLNFKRGRRISQMICGMHEFMQSWGFVVRNPYYAKTEKDGSYRIDDIPAGTYEVSIWHPHSKIYTKTVTVKANKESQMDFVFNAELIKRPTYESQEQTRLDTATPKDHMLKEGDERILME
;
A
#
# COMPACT_ATOMS: atom_id res chain seq x y z
N MET A 1 -89.30 23.41 4.83
CA MET A 1 -89.16 24.59 3.94
C MET A 1 -87.69 25.04 3.98
N LYS A 2 -86.99 24.98 2.82
CA LYS A 2 -85.69 25.62 2.47
C LYS A 2 -84.49 25.41 3.43
N ILE A 3 -83.55 24.50 3.13
CA ILE A 3 -82.28 24.71 2.38
C ILE A 3 -81.36 25.77 3.02
N THR A 4 -80.15 25.38 3.48
CA THR A 4 -78.86 25.80 2.88
C THR A 4 -77.61 25.12 3.49
N PHE A 5 -76.70 24.78 2.57
CA PHE A 5 -75.36 24.18 2.65
C PHE A 5 -74.30 24.93 3.47
N LYS A 6 -73.24 24.20 3.88
CA LYS A 6 -71.79 24.45 3.63
C LYS A 6 -70.97 23.56 4.58
N LEU A 7 -69.80 22.99 4.26
CA LEU A 7 -68.95 22.91 3.07
C LEU A 7 -67.92 21.80 3.42
N GLY A 8 -67.62 20.90 2.49
CA GLY A 8 -66.71 19.78 2.72
C GLY A 8 -65.23 20.19 2.80
N PHE A 9 -64.47 19.46 3.60
CA PHE A 9 -63.01 19.41 3.55
C PHE A 9 -62.61 17.93 3.53
N ILE A 10 -62.39 17.37 2.33
CA ILE A 10 -61.75 16.06 2.16
C ILE A 10 -60.28 16.35 1.86
N ILE A 11 -59.42 16.11 2.85
CA ILE A 11 -57.97 16.10 2.65
C ILE A 11 -57.63 14.80 1.93
N VAL A 12 -57.34 14.87 0.63
CA VAL A 12 -56.75 13.75 -0.12
C VAL A 12 -55.26 13.77 0.17
N LEU A 13 -54.80 12.88 1.05
CA LEU A 13 -53.38 12.65 1.30
C LEU A 13 -52.80 11.85 0.12
N ALA A 14 -52.17 12.54 -0.83
CA ALA A 14 -51.44 11.89 -1.92
C ALA A 14 -50.17 11.23 -1.37
N ILE A 15 -50.17 9.90 -1.27
CA ILE A 15 -48.98 9.11 -0.95
C ILE A 15 -48.09 9.10 -2.20
N LEU A 16 -47.07 9.96 -2.22
CA LEU A 16 -45.95 9.86 -3.14
C LEU A 16 -45.09 8.66 -2.73
N VAL A 17 -45.33 7.50 -3.35
CA VAL A 17 -44.39 6.38 -3.31
C VAL A 17 -43.24 6.73 -4.26
N GLY A 18 -42.20 7.38 -3.71
CA GLY A 18 -40.95 7.57 -4.42
C GLY A 18 -40.30 6.20 -4.65
N PHE A 19 -40.20 5.79 -5.91
CA PHE A 19 -39.33 4.69 -6.31
C PHE A 19 -37.89 5.09 -6.01
N ILE A 20 -37.37 4.61 -4.88
CA ILE A 20 -35.92 4.61 -4.64
C ILE A 20 -35.36 3.55 -5.59
N GLN A 21 -34.89 3.97 -6.76
CA GLN A 21 -33.98 3.15 -7.56
C GLN A 21 -32.70 2.98 -6.75
N THR A 22 -32.63 1.91 -5.96
CA THR A 22 -31.36 1.40 -5.48
C THR A 22 -30.60 0.96 -6.72
N SER A 23 -29.61 1.76 -7.14
CA SER A 23 -28.64 1.30 -8.11
C SER A 23 -27.92 0.12 -7.47
N ILE A 24 -28.33 -1.10 -7.82
CA ILE A 24 -27.63 -2.33 -7.45
C ILE A 24 -26.28 -2.19 -8.14
N VAL A 25 -25.25 -1.88 -7.36
CA VAL A 25 -23.87 -2.02 -7.84
C VAL A 25 -23.67 -3.53 -7.91
N ASP A 26 -23.71 -4.10 -9.12
CA ASP A 26 -23.48 -5.53 -9.29
C ASP A 26 -22.16 -5.91 -8.62
N ALA A 27 -22.29 -6.82 -7.64
CA ALA A 27 -21.18 -7.48 -6.97
C ALA A 27 -20.42 -8.35 -7.98
N TYR A 28 -19.15 -8.63 -7.69
CA TYR A 28 -18.34 -9.53 -8.52
C TYR A 28 -18.92 -10.95 -8.48
N GLU A 29 -19.12 -11.56 -9.64
CA GLU A 29 -19.65 -12.92 -9.80
C GLU A 29 -18.51 -13.92 -10.07
N GLU A 30 -18.46 -14.99 -9.27
CA GLU A 30 -17.49 -16.05 -9.48
C GLU A 30 -18.01 -17.05 -10.53
N VAL A 31 -17.22 -17.26 -11.58
CA VAL A 31 -17.52 -18.17 -12.68
C VAL A 31 -16.27 -18.98 -13.05
N GLU A 32 -16.49 -20.19 -13.55
CA GLU A 32 -15.41 -21.02 -14.09
C GLU A 32 -14.89 -20.41 -15.41
N ILE A 33 -13.59 -20.16 -15.49
CA ILE A 33 -12.95 -19.61 -16.69
C ILE A 33 -12.31 -20.73 -17.52
N LYS A 34 -13.05 -21.20 -18.52
CA LYS A 34 -12.60 -22.31 -19.39
C LYS A 34 -11.59 -21.90 -20.47
N THR A 35 -11.61 -20.63 -20.88
CA THR A 35 -10.79 -20.13 -22.00
C THR A 35 -10.14 -18.79 -21.69
N GLY A 36 -9.63 -18.64 -20.46
CA GLY A 36 -9.02 -17.41 -19.98
C GLY A 36 -7.82 -16.99 -20.82
N GLY A 37 -7.74 -15.70 -21.14
CA GLY A 37 -6.51 -15.08 -21.60
C GLY A 37 -5.65 -14.61 -20.43
N SER A 38 -4.55 -13.96 -20.76
CA SER A 38 -3.62 -13.38 -19.78
C SER A 38 -3.16 -11.99 -20.19
N ILE A 39 -2.77 -11.21 -19.19
CA ILE A 39 -2.00 -9.96 -19.37
C ILE A 39 -0.63 -10.18 -18.75
N SER A 40 0.42 -9.79 -19.45
CA SER A 40 1.80 -9.81 -18.98
C SER A 40 2.52 -8.55 -19.43
N GLY A 41 3.65 -8.25 -18.80
CA GLY A 41 4.52 -7.17 -19.24
C GLY A 41 5.56 -6.82 -18.20
N THR A 42 6.26 -5.73 -18.46
CA THR A 42 7.25 -5.15 -17.54
C THR A 42 6.85 -3.74 -17.17
N ILE A 43 6.96 -3.42 -15.88
CA ILE A 43 6.85 -2.06 -15.37
C ILE A 43 8.25 -1.57 -15.06
N THR A 44 8.66 -0.49 -15.72
CA THR A 44 9.96 0.16 -15.51
C THR A 44 9.79 1.57 -14.98
N ILE A 45 10.89 2.19 -14.55
CA ILE A 45 10.93 3.59 -14.14
C ILE A 45 12.12 4.30 -14.77
N GLU A 46 11.87 5.49 -15.30
CA GLU A 46 12.87 6.33 -15.96
C GLU A 46 12.93 7.73 -15.33
N GLY A 47 14.05 8.42 -15.53
CA GLY A 47 14.30 9.75 -14.97
C GLY A 47 15.01 9.71 -13.61
N GLN A 48 15.22 10.88 -13.02
CA GLN A 48 15.93 10.99 -11.75
C GLN A 48 15.02 10.55 -10.59
N LEU A 49 15.37 9.44 -9.94
CA LEU A 49 14.67 8.99 -8.74
C LEU A 49 14.85 9.99 -7.59
N PRO A 50 13.81 10.20 -6.76
CA PRO A 50 13.95 10.91 -5.50
C PRO A 50 15.04 10.26 -4.65
N LYS A 51 15.84 11.09 -3.96
CA LYS A 51 16.82 10.58 -3.01
C LYS A 51 16.12 9.78 -1.91
N PRO A 52 16.74 8.71 -1.39
CA PRO A 52 16.25 7.98 -0.22
C PRO A 52 16.08 8.92 0.97
N ARG A 53 15.08 8.63 1.81
CA ARG A 53 14.80 9.46 2.99
C ARG A 53 15.69 9.02 4.15
N MET A 54 16.24 9.98 4.86
CA MET A 54 17.14 9.78 6.00
C MET A 54 16.46 10.21 7.29
N PHE A 55 16.39 9.33 8.28
CA PHE A 55 15.78 9.64 9.56
C PHE A 55 16.81 9.47 10.67
N THR A 56 17.08 10.54 11.40
CA THR A 56 17.97 10.50 12.56
C THR A 56 17.26 9.88 13.76
N LEU A 57 17.90 8.88 14.39
CA LEU A 57 17.43 8.28 15.62
C LEU A 57 17.90 9.04 16.88
N ALA A 58 18.34 10.30 16.74
CA ALA A 58 18.91 11.10 17.84
C ALA A 58 17.91 11.46 18.96
N GLN A 59 16.60 11.46 18.70
CA GLN A 59 15.59 11.81 19.69
C GLN A 59 15.02 10.56 20.37
N PHE A 60 15.27 10.42 21.67
CA PHE A 60 14.80 9.30 22.51
C PHE A 60 15.15 7.89 22.03
N PRO A 61 16.41 7.63 21.63
CA PRO A 61 16.81 6.33 21.14
C PRO A 61 16.80 5.25 22.23
N PHE A 62 16.31 4.06 21.85
CA PHE A 62 16.48 2.83 22.62
C PHE A 62 17.82 2.18 22.24
N GLY A 63 18.91 2.77 22.75
CA GLY A 63 20.33 2.53 22.44
C GLY A 63 20.66 1.29 21.58
N PRO A 64 20.83 0.08 22.16
CA PRO A 64 21.29 -1.09 21.42
C PRO A 64 20.39 -1.52 20.26
N PHE A 65 19.08 -1.33 20.41
CA PHE A 65 18.07 -1.75 19.44
C PHE A 65 17.94 -0.75 18.29
N CYS A 66 17.81 0.55 18.59
CA CYS A 66 17.80 1.61 17.58
C CYS A 66 19.09 1.61 16.75
N LYS A 67 20.22 1.26 17.37
CA LYS A 67 21.49 1.08 16.66
C LYS A 67 21.46 -0.05 15.63
N LYS A 68 20.73 -1.15 15.91
CA LYS A 68 20.64 -2.35 15.04
C LYS A 68 20.03 -2.04 13.68
N ILE A 69 19.09 -1.11 13.65
CA ILE A 69 18.35 -0.73 12.46
C ILE A 69 18.97 0.50 11.78
N SER A 70 20.12 0.99 12.24
CA SER A 70 20.77 2.19 11.69
C SER A 70 21.90 1.86 10.73
N ASP A 71 22.31 2.84 9.93
CA ASP A 71 23.49 2.82 9.06
C ASP A 71 24.85 2.85 9.81
N GLY A 72 24.83 2.76 11.13
CA GLY A 72 26.00 2.86 11.99
C GLY A 72 26.37 4.27 12.43
N GLU A 73 25.77 5.29 11.81
CA GLU A 73 25.89 6.71 12.16
C GLU A 73 24.63 7.21 12.88
N GLY A 74 23.70 6.30 13.18
CA GLY A 74 22.44 6.60 13.86
C GLY A 74 21.32 7.06 12.92
N ASN A 75 21.44 6.81 11.61
CA ASN A 75 20.38 7.13 10.65
C ASN A 75 19.70 5.87 10.11
N VAL A 76 18.39 5.96 9.91
CA VAL A 76 17.62 5.02 9.10
C VAL A 76 17.54 5.57 7.68
N ARG A 77 18.03 4.80 6.72
CA ARG A 77 17.94 5.10 5.28
C ARG A 77 16.81 4.31 4.65
N LEU A 78 15.72 4.98 4.29
CA LEU A 78 14.54 4.37 3.68
C LEU A 78 14.59 4.48 2.15
N GLN A 79 14.78 3.34 1.49
CA GLN A 79 14.82 3.19 0.05
C GLN A 79 13.43 2.77 -0.49
N GLU A 80 12.62 3.75 -0.88
CA GLU A 80 11.22 3.51 -1.31
C GLU A 80 11.10 3.05 -2.78
N TYR A 81 12.14 3.29 -3.59
CA TYR A 81 12.19 2.90 -5.00
C TYR A 81 13.32 1.90 -5.19
N ILE A 82 12.94 0.66 -5.49
CA ILE A 82 13.87 -0.43 -5.71
C ILE A 82 13.75 -0.80 -7.18
N VAL A 83 14.84 -0.60 -7.90
CA VAL A 83 14.90 -0.66 -9.35
C VAL A 83 15.96 -1.66 -9.75
N HIS A 84 15.60 -2.58 -10.63
CA HIS A 84 16.53 -3.56 -11.17
C HIS A 84 17.63 -2.85 -11.97
N PRO A 85 18.91 -3.14 -11.71
CA PRO A 85 20.03 -2.37 -12.25
C PRO A 85 20.15 -2.44 -13.78
N ASP A 86 19.74 -3.56 -14.39
CA ASP A 86 20.01 -3.81 -15.81
C ASP A 86 18.89 -3.37 -16.77
N ASN A 87 17.63 -3.36 -16.31
CA ASN A 87 16.46 -3.16 -17.16
C ASN A 87 15.50 -2.07 -16.64
N ASN A 88 15.89 -1.37 -15.56
CA ASN A 88 15.07 -0.38 -14.87
C ASN A 88 13.70 -0.90 -14.37
N GLY A 89 13.56 -2.21 -14.18
CA GLY A 89 12.37 -2.85 -13.65
C GLY A 89 12.02 -2.33 -12.26
N LEU A 90 10.78 -1.89 -12.07
CA LEU A 90 10.31 -1.34 -10.81
C LEU A 90 9.66 -2.45 -9.97
N TRP A 91 10.23 -2.73 -8.80
CA TRP A 91 9.67 -3.71 -7.87
C TRP A 91 8.37 -3.20 -7.22
N GLU A 92 7.42 -4.11 -6.97
CA GLU A 92 6.17 -3.87 -6.23
C GLU A 92 5.21 -2.81 -6.79
N ALA A 93 5.32 -2.49 -8.07
CA ALA A 93 4.24 -1.80 -8.77
C ALA A 93 3.02 -2.73 -8.85
N VAL A 94 1.84 -2.18 -8.62
CA VAL A 94 0.57 -2.91 -8.65
C VAL A 94 -0.11 -2.69 -9.99
N VAL A 95 -0.46 -3.80 -10.65
CA VAL A 95 -1.29 -3.83 -11.85
C VAL A 95 -2.63 -4.48 -11.48
N SER A 96 -3.75 -3.84 -11.76
CA SER A 96 -5.08 -4.34 -11.34
C SER A 96 -6.17 -3.98 -12.35
N ILE A 97 -6.92 -4.98 -12.80
CA ILE A 97 -8.07 -4.79 -13.70
C ILE A 97 -9.20 -4.07 -12.95
N ARG A 98 -9.79 -3.07 -13.61
CA ARG A 98 -10.91 -2.27 -13.08
C ARG A 98 -12.23 -2.86 -13.53
N ASP A 99 -13.19 -2.83 -12.62
CA ASP A 99 -14.64 -3.01 -12.89
C ASP A 99 -15.03 -4.28 -13.68
N ILE A 100 -14.16 -5.29 -13.72
CA ILE A 100 -14.50 -6.63 -14.20
C ILE A 100 -15.57 -7.23 -13.29
N LYS A 101 -16.65 -7.71 -13.91
CA LYS A 101 -17.88 -8.11 -13.21
C LYS A 101 -17.96 -9.59 -12.89
N GLN A 102 -17.28 -10.42 -13.65
CA GLN A 102 -17.28 -11.86 -13.45
C GLN A 102 -15.90 -12.44 -13.74
N GLY A 103 -15.55 -13.52 -13.05
CA GLY A 103 -14.28 -14.19 -13.29
C GLY A 103 -13.96 -15.30 -12.30
N LYS A 104 -12.68 -15.65 -12.20
CA LYS A 104 -12.16 -16.66 -11.28
C LYS A 104 -12.52 -16.35 -9.81
N PRO A 105 -12.48 -17.35 -8.90
CA PRO A 105 -12.79 -17.14 -7.49
C PRO A 105 -12.01 -15.99 -6.86
N TYR A 106 -12.67 -15.23 -6.00
CA TYR A 106 -12.09 -14.07 -5.33
C TYR A 106 -12.00 -14.30 -3.84
N HIS A 107 -10.86 -14.84 -3.42
CA HIS A 107 -10.52 -14.92 -2.02
C HIS A 107 -9.83 -13.63 -1.59
N PRO A 108 -10.42 -12.86 -0.65
CA PRO A 108 -9.71 -11.73 -0.09
C PRO A 108 -8.37 -12.19 0.48
N THR A 109 -7.33 -11.38 0.27
CA THR A 109 -6.03 -11.55 0.91
C THR A 109 -6.20 -11.57 2.42
N VAL A 110 -5.15 -11.98 3.13
CA VAL A 110 -5.05 -11.77 4.57
C VAL A 110 -4.27 -10.48 4.78
N ALA A 111 -4.79 -9.56 5.60
CA ALA A 111 -4.12 -8.30 5.94
C ALA A 111 -3.43 -8.46 7.29
N ASP A 112 -2.58 -9.48 7.39
CA ASP A 112 -1.77 -9.74 8.57
C ASP A 112 -0.40 -9.12 8.35
N PHE A 113 0.04 -8.35 9.33
CA PHE A 113 1.30 -7.64 9.33
C PHE A 113 2.07 -7.93 10.61
N VAL A 114 3.37 -7.67 10.55
CA VAL A 114 4.24 -7.72 11.73
C VAL A 114 5.02 -6.43 11.84
N ALA A 115 5.27 -6.02 13.08
CA ALA A 115 6.27 -5.03 13.43
C ALA A 115 7.50 -5.77 13.95
N VAL A 116 8.59 -5.72 13.20
CA VAL A 116 9.87 -6.34 13.55
C VAL A 116 11.00 -5.48 12.99
N ASP A 117 12.08 -5.35 13.75
CA ASP A 117 13.21 -4.46 13.48
C ASP A 117 12.76 -3.02 13.13
N CYS A 118 11.77 -2.52 13.88
CA CYS A 118 11.12 -1.23 13.66
C CYS A 118 10.64 -1.04 12.22
N MET A 119 10.09 -2.07 11.60
CA MET A 119 9.51 -1.97 10.26
C MET A 119 8.16 -2.68 10.22
N PHE A 120 7.26 -2.18 9.37
CA PHE A 120 5.96 -2.81 9.14
C PHE A 120 5.98 -3.53 7.80
N HIS A 121 5.70 -4.83 7.79
CA HIS A 121 5.55 -5.57 6.55
C HIS A 121 4.47 -6.65 6.66
N PRO A 122 3.91 -7.09 5.51
CA PRO A 122 3.03 -8.25 5.45
C PRO A 122 3.67 -9.49 6.10
N SER A 123 2.91 -10.27 6.85
CA SER A 123 3.43 -11.43 7.59
C SER A 123 3.88 -12.60 6.72
N ASP A 124 3.54 -12.58 5.43
CA ASP A 124 3.97 -13.53 4.40
C ASP A 124 5.32 -13.16 3.76
N VAL A 125 5.90 -12.02 4.14
CA VAL A 125 7.24 -11.59 3.75
C VAL A 125 8.24 -12.01 4.83
N ALA A 126 9.40 -12.54 4.42
CA ALA A 126 10.44 -12.94 5.36
C ALA A 126 11.09 -11.73 6.06
N ASP A 127 11.31 -11.82 7.37
CA ASP A 127 11.84 -10.73 8.19
C ASP A 127 13.22 -10.22 7.69
N ASN A 128 14.02 -11.07 7.05
CA ASN A 128 15.34 -10.70 6.50
C ASN A 128 15.29 -9.95 5.16
N GLU A 129 14.15 -9.89 4.50
CA GLU A 129 13.97 -9.14 3.26
C GLU A 129 13.78 -7.64 3.49
N GLN A 130 13.96 -7.18 4.73
CA GLN A 130 13.73 -5.80 5.12
C GLN A 130 14.94 -4.88 4.97
N PHE A 131 16.12 -5.48 4.84
CA PHE A 131 17.37 -4.77 4.84
C PHE A 131 18.32 -5.32 3.79
N ILE A 132 19.17 -4.44 3.28
CA ILE A 132 20.41 -4.84 2.62
C ILE A 132 21.60 -4.06 3.15
N ILE A 133 22.78 -4.63 2.92
CA ILE A 133 24.04 -3.90 3.02
C ILE A 133 24.35 -3.31 1.66
N GLY A 134 24.56 -2.00 1.63
CA GLY A 134 24.98 -1.29 0.43
C GLY A 134 26.43 -1.58 0.05
N PRO A 135 26.87 -1.19 -1.17
CA PRO A 135 28.29 -1.26 -1.56
C PRO A 135 29.23 -0.47 -0.64
N ASP A 136 28.69 0.47 0.14
CA ASP A 136 29.38 1.27 1.15
C ASP A 136 29.42 0.60 2.54
N GLY A 137 28.95 -0.65 2.66
CA GLY A 137 28.88 -1.38 3.94
C GLY A 137 27.78 -0.90 4.88
N LYS A 138 26.92 0.05 4.44
CA LYS A 138 25.86 0.63 5.28
C LYS A 138 24.53 -0.08 5.11
N LEU A 139 23.79 -0.24 6.22
CA LEU A 139 22.44 -0.79 6.24
C LEU A 139 21.46 0.12 5.48
N ARG A 140 20.60 -0.47 4.66
CA ARG A 140 19.54 0.22 3.91
C ARG A 140 18.24 -0.50 4.15
N HIS A 141 17.21 0.24 4.53
CA HIS A 141 15.86 -0.28 4.66
C HIS A 141 15.27 -0.35 3.26
N GLN A 142 15.14 -1.58 2.77
CA GLN A 142 14.50 -1.87 1.50
C GLN A 142 13.67 -3.12 1.76
N HIS A 143 12.36 -3.03 1.59
CA HIS A 143 11.49 -4.14 1.91
C HIS A 143 10.25 -4.12 1.04
N PRO A 144 9.52 -5.25 0.99
CA PRO A 144 8.16 -5.27 0.47
C PRO A 144 7.31 -4.25 1.23
N ASN A 145 7.13 -3.11 0.58
CA ASN A 145 6.41 -1.96 1.06
C ASN A 145 4.95 -2.02 0.64
N VAL A 146 4.56 -2.82 -0.36
CA VAL A 146 3.20 -2.78 -0.92
C VAL A 146 2.41 -4.05 -0.61
N ALA A 147 1.36 -3.90 0.19
CA ALA A 147 0.35 -4.92 0.44
C ALA A 147 -0.83 -4.83 -0.52
N ILE A 148 -1.46 -5.97 -0.83
CA ILE A 148 -2.77 -6.00 -1.47
C ILE A 148 -3.84 -6.10 -0.40
N LEU A 149 -4.79 -5.17 -0.42
CA LEU A 149 -5.82 -5.01 0.61
C LEU A 149 -7.22 -5.09 0.02
N HIS A 150 -8.19 -5.31 0.88
CA HIS A 150 -9.62 -5.25 0.58
C HIS A 150 -10.32 -4.24 1.48
N ASN A 151 -11.39 -3.63 0.97
CA ASN A 151 -12.22 -2.78 1.81
C ASN A 151 -13.03 -3.64 2.79
N HIS A 152 -13.26 -3.12 4.00
CA HIS A 152 -13.93 -3.82 5.10
C HIS A 152 -13.22 -5.07 5.61
N GLN A 153 -11.96 -5.26 5.22
CA GLN A 153 -11.11 -6.33 5.73
C GLN A 153 -10.61 -5.98 7.14
N ARG A 154 -10.48 -6.99 7.99
CA ARG A 154 -9.76 -6.85 9.26
C ARG A 154 -8.26 -6.91 8.98
N MET A 155 -7.54 -5.88 9.39
CA MET A 155 -6.08 -5.91 9.47
C MET A 155 -5.66 -6.33 10.87
N ASN A 156 -4.72 -7.27 10.94
CA ASN A 156 -4.06 -7.69 12.17
C ASN A 156 -2.57 -7.33 12.11
N MET A 157 -2.01 -7.01 13.26
CA MET A 157 -0.62 -6.64 13.45
C MET A 157 -0.09 -7.25 14.73
N ILE A 158 1.06 -7.92 14.66
CA ILE A 158 1.77 -8.46 15.83
C ILE A 158 3.05 -7.63 16.04
N ASN A 159 3.35 -7.30 17.29
CA ASN A 159 4.59 -6.60 17.62
C ASN A 159 5.64 -7.58 18.14
N ARG A 160 6.67 -7.81 17.32
CA ARG A 160 7.83 -8.64 17.67
C ARG A 160 9.00 -7.80 18.19
N ASP A 161 8.90 -6.48 18.14
CA ASP A 161 9.94 -5.60 18.64
C ASP A 161 9.92 -5.49 20.18
N PRO A 162 11.08 -5.23 20.80
CA PRO A 162 11.18 -4.95 22.24
C PRO A 162 10.73 -3.53 22.61
N VAL A 163 10.03 -2.81 21.71
CA VAL A 163 9.54 -1.45 21.91
C VAL A 163 8.07 -1.33 21.49
N VAL A 164 7.35 -0.38 22.09
CA VAL A 164 5.96 -0.10 21.72
C VAL A 164 5.93 0.72 20.44
N HIS A 165 4.92 0.45 19.59
CA HIS A 165 4.64 1.18 18.37
C HIS A 165 3.22 1.76 18.38
N ASN A 166 2.87 2.53 17.36
CA ASN A 166 1.51 3.00 17.14
C ASN A 166 1.15 2.90 15.66
N ILE A 167 0.17 2.08 15.30
CA ILE A 167 -0.24 1.89 13.91
C ILE A 167 -1.19 3.01 13.53
N GLN A 168 -0.83 3.81 12.53
CA GLN A 168 -1.71 4.78 11.89
C GLN A 168 -1.90 4.41 10.43
N VAL A 169 -3.12 4.04 10.05
CA VAL A 169 -3.48 3.77 8.65
C VAL A 169 -4.21 4.99 8.10
N TYR A 170 -3.65 5.55 7.05
CA TYR A 170 -4.15 6.67 6.31
C TYR A 170 -4.77 6.20 5.00
N GLN A 171 -5.89 6.82 4.65
CA GLN A 171 -6.41 6.80 3.30
C GLN A 171 -5.85 8.04 2.57
N ASN A 172 -4.70 7.84 1.91
CA ASN A 172 -3.73 8.90 1.62
C ASN A 172 -4.23 9.97 0.63
N GLU A 173 -5.31 9.70 -0.11
CA GLU A 173 -5.85 10.66 -1.07
C GLU A 173 -6.46 11.93 -0.42
N LYS A 174 -6.58 11.98 0.93
CA LYS A 174 -7.00 13.17 1.71
C LYS A 174 -6.39 13.25 3.15
N GLY A 175 -5.38 12.46 3.50
CA GLY A 175 -4.75 12.49 4.83
C GLY A 175 -5.62 12.07 6.02
N ASN A 176 -6.75 11.38 5.79
CA ASN A 176 -7.60 10.92 6.89
C ASN A 176 -7.05 9.61 7.48
N ILE A 177 -6.88 9.58 8.80
CA ILE A 177 -6.62 8.35 9.54
C ILE A 177 -7.91 7.53 9.60
N ILE A 178 -7.85 6.29 9.12
CA ILE A 178 -8.96 5.33 9.14
C ILE A 178 -8.79 4.25 10.22
N LEU A 179 -7.57 4.11 10.75
CA LEU A 179 -7.27 3.26 11.89
C LEU A 179 -6.11 3.89 12.67
N ASN A 180 -6.28 4.02 13.99
CA ASN A 180 -5.22 4.39 14.92
C ASN A 180 -5.25 3.41 16.08
N SER A 181 -4.16 2.68 16.30
CA SER A 181 -4.12 1.64 17.34
C SER A 181 -2.75 1.61 18.03
N PRO A 182 -2.67 1.65 19.37
CA PRO A 182 -1.42 1.37 20.06
C PRO A 182 -1.02 -0.09 19.80
N LEU A 183 0.27 -0.31 19.59
CA LEU A 183 0.84 -1.61 19.29
C LEU A 183 1.86 -1.97 20.40
N PRO A 184 1.38 -2.51 21.54
CA PRO A 184 2.26 -2.95 22.62
C PRO A 184 3.03 -4.21 22.21
N ILE A 185 4.12 -4.49 22.92
CA ILE A 185 4.90 -5.73 22.79
C ILE A 185 4.00 -6.90 23.15
N SER A 186 3.61 -7.71 22.17
CA SER A 186 2.68 -8.83 22.36
C SER A 186 2.63 -9.72 21.13
N ASP A 187 2.48 -11.01 21.39
CA ASP A 187 2.10 -12.06 20.44
C ASP A 187 0.62 -12.01 20.02
N LYS A 188 -0.21 -11.21 20.71
CA LYS A 188 -1.63 -11.06 20.40
C LYS A 188 -1.83 -10.05 19.27
N PRO A 189 -2.59 -10.41 18.20
CA PRO A 189 -2.86 -9.50 17.11
C PRO A 189 -3.64 -8.27 17.58
N ARG A 190 -3.18 -7.10 17.15
CA ARG A 190 -3.86 -5.80 17.26
C ARG A 190 -4.26 -5.31 15.88
N GLY A 191 -5.03 -4.24 15.80
CA GLY A 191 -5.50 -3.69 14.53
C GLY A 191 -7.01 -3.43 14.53
N GLY A 192 -7.62 -3.49 13.36
CA GLY A 192 -9.03 -3.12 13.20
C GLY A 192 -9.54 -3.33 11.78
N VAL A 193 -10.81 -2.99 11.58
CA VAL A 193 -11.44 -3.08 10.27
C VAL A 193 -11.07 -1.85 9.45
N LEU A 194 -10.49 -2.07 8.27
CA LEU A 194 -10.16 -1.02 7.33
C LEU A 194 -11.43 -0.56 6.60
N ASN A 195 -11.82 0.69 6.83
CA ASN A 195 -13.02 1.28 6.23
C ASN A 195 -12.66 2.41 5.26
N PHE A 196 -12.35 2.02 4.03
CA PHE A 196 -12.05 2.95 2.95
C PHE A 196 -13.34 3.55 2.38
N LYS A 197 -13.32 4.85 2.08
CA LYS A 197 -14.41 5.53 1.37
C LYS A 197 -14.50 5.02 -0.07
N ARG A 198 -15.70 5.05 -0.65
CA ARG A 198 -15.94 4.63 -2.04
C ARG A 198 -14.98 5.33 -3.01
N GLY A 199 -14.44 4.58 -3.96
CA GLY A 199 -13.51 5.08 -4.98
C GLY A 199 -12.04 5.14 -4.55
N ARG A 200 -11.76 4.95 -3.26
CA ARG A 200 -10.41 5.05 -2.69
C ARG A 200 -9.68 3.73 -2.80
N ARG A 201 -8.39 3.78 -3.11
CA ARG A 201 -7.58 2.58 -3.38
C ARG A 201 -6.21 2.57 -2.72
N ILE A 202 -5.78 3.66 -2.08
CA ILE A 202 -4.42 3.76 -1.54
C ILE A 202 -4.48 3.85 -0.02
N SER A 203 -3.73 2.96 0.62
CA SER A 203 -3.46 2.94 2.04
C SER A 203 -1.99 3.30 2.29
N GLN A 204 -1.72 4.14 3.27
CA GLN A 204 -0.38 4.31 3.83
C GLN A 204 -0.48 4.01 5.32
N MET A 205 0.32 3.08 5.81
CA MET A 205 0.46 2.75 7.22
C MET A 205 1.77 3.33 7.70
N ILE A 206 1.74 4.13 8.78
CA ILE A 206 2.92 4.75 9.37
C ILE A 206 2.90 4.53 10.88
N CYS A 207 4.07 4.41 11.52
CA CYS A 207 4.14 4.46 12.97
C CYS A 207 3.96 5.90 13.46
N GLY A 208 3.02 6.13 14.38
CA GLY A 208 2.76 7.47 14.94
C GLY A 208 3.95 8.12 15.66
N MET A 209 5.01 7.37 15.94
CA MET A 209 6.26 7.86 16.56
C MET A 209 7.41 7.98 15.57
N HIS A 210 7.46 7.12 14.55
CA HIS A 210 8.60 6.95 13.67
C HIS A 210 8.12 6.89 12.21
N GLU A 211 8.31 7.98 11.48
CA GLU A 211 7.83 8.10 10.10
C GLU A 211 8.50 7.12 9.12
N PHE A 212 9.73 6.67 9.42
CA PHE A 212 10.42 5.67 8.61
C PHE A 212 9.73 4.30 8.63
N MET A 213 8.98 4.01 9.70
CA MET A 213 8.22 2.78 9.84
C MET A 213 6.94 2.90 9.03
N GLN A 214 7.02 2.61 7.74
CA GLN A 214 5.87 2.70 6.86
C GLN A 214 5.70 1.48 5.97
N SER A 215 4.45 1.26 5.59
CA SER A 215 4.05 0.31 4.55
C SER A 215 2.88 0.91 3.79
N TRP A 216 2.65 0.44 2.59
CA TRP A 216 1.66 0.92 1.65
C TRP A 216 0.71 -0.22 1.29
N GLY A 217 -0.48 0.14 0.83
CA GLY A 217 -1.45 -0.83 0.39
C GLY A 217 -2.27 -0.37 -0.79
N PHE A 218 -2.60 -1.30 -1.68
CA PHE A 218 -3.50 -1.08 -2.79
C PHE A 218 -4.77 -1.89 -2.63
N VAL A 219 -5.92 -1.21 -2.60
CA VAL A 219 -7.23 -1.84 -2.39
C VAL A 219 -7.76 -2.38 -3.72
N VAL A 220 -7.90 -3.69 -3.81
CA VAL A 220 -8.46 -4.40 -4.97
C VAL A 220 -9.91 -4.79 -4.72
N ARG A 221 -10.66 -5.04 -5.81
CA ARG A 221 -12.10 -5.36 -5.78
C ARG A 221 -12.45 -6.64 -6.53
N ASN A 222 -11.45 -7.31 -7.09
CA ASN A 222 -11.55 -8.51 -7.89
C ASN A 222 -10.17 -9.21 -7.84
N PRO A 223 -10.06 -10.49 -8.25
CA PRO A 223 -8.83 -11.28 -8.14
C PRO A 223 -7.84 -11.03 -9.28
N TYR A 224 -8.10 -10.04 -10.15
CA TYR A 224 -7.29 -9.76 -11.32
C TYR A 224 -6.32 -8.62 -11.04
N TYR A 225 -5.27 -8.96 -10.30
CA TYR A 225 -4.17 -8.06 -10.01
C TYR A 225 -2.84 -8.83 -9.95
N ALA A 226 -1.74 -8.10 -10.04
CA ALA A 226 -0.39 -8.57 -9.80
C ALA A 226 0.42 -7.47 -9.12
N LYS A 227 1.42 -7.87 -8.34
CA LYS A 227 2.56 -7.02 -7.99
C LYS A 227 3.70 -7.39 -8.92
N THR A 228 4.53 -6.42 -9.29
CA THR A 228 5.72 -6.72 -10.08
C THR A 228 6.79 -7.38 -9.22
N GLU A 229 7.52 -8.29 -9.86
CA GLU A 229 8.72 -8.90 -9.30
C GLU A 229 9.89 -7.90 -9.29
N LYS A 230 11.03 -8.31 -8.73
CA LYS A 230 12.21 -7.43 -8.59
C LYS A 230 12.75 -6.90 -9.92
N ASP A 231 12.50 -7.61 -11.02
CA ASP A 231 12.87 -7.23 -12.38
C ASP A 231 11.79 -6.39 -13.10
N GLY A 232 10.71 -6.04 -12.41
CA GLY A 232 9.57 -5.28 -12.94
C GLY A 232 8.55 -6.13 -13.69
N SER A 233 8.76 -7.44 -13.86
CA SER A 233 7.84 -8.30 -14.60
C SER A 233 6.55 -8.58 -13.80
N TYR A 234 5.44 -8.80 -14.50
CA TYR A 234 4.18 -9.22 -13.89
C TYR A 234 3.34 -10.06 -14.85
N ARG A 235 2.39 -10.82 -14.28
CA ARG A 235 1.41 -11.62 -15.04
C ARG A 235 0.08 -11.72 -14.30
N ILE A 236 -1.02 -11.63 -15.05
CA ILE A 236 -2.39 -11.85 -14.58
C ILE A 236 -3.05 -12.88 -15.50
N ASP A 237 -3.41 -14.03 -14.93
CA ASP A 237 -4.01 -15.16 -15.65
C ASP A 237 -5.53 -15.29 -15.47
N ASP A 238 -6.10 -16.15 -16.32
CA ASP A 238 -7.50 -16.57 -16.32
C ASP A 238 -8.50 -15.42 -16.46
N ILE A 239 -8.15 -14.44 -17.28
CA ILE A 239 -8.98 -13.27 -17.54
C ILE A 239 -9.98 -13.64 -18.64
N PRO A 240 -11.30 -13.45 -18.43
CA PRO A 240 -12.28 -13.60 -19.50
C PRO A 240 -11.91 -12.76 -20.73
N ALA A 241 -12.31 -13.21 -21.91
CA ALA A 241 -12.10 -12.41 -23.12
C ALA A 241 -12.90 -11.10 -23.02
N GLY A 242 -12.27 -9.97 -23.32
CA GLY A 242 -12.89 -8.67 -23.15
C GLY A 242 -11.91 -7.52 -23.34
N THR A 243 -12.41 -6.29 -23.26
CA THR A 243 -11.57 -5.09 -23.19
C THR A 243 -11.73 -4.47 -21.82
N TYR A 244 -10.60 -4.22 -21.16
CA TYR A 244 -10.55 -3.82 -19.77
C TYR A 244 -9.73 -2.56 -19.57
N GLU A 245 -10.12 -1.75 -18.60
CA GLU A 245 -9.23 -0.74 -18.03
C GLU A 245 -8.38 -1.37 -16.93
N VAL A 246 -7.08 -1.09 -16.93
CA VAL A 246 -6.11 -1.60 -15.97
C VAL A 246 -5.49 -0.43 -15.23
N SER A 247 -5.56 -0.48 -13.89
CA SER A 247 -4.85 0.44 -13.00
C SER A 247 -3.40 0.02 -12.85
N ILE A 248 -2.49 0.99 -12.92
CA ILE A 248 -1.06 0.80 -12.66
C ILE A 248 -0.67 1.81 -11.58
N TRP A 249 -0.04 1.36 -10.50
CA TRP A 249 0.23 2.20 -9.34
C TRP A 249 1.48 1.77 -8.56
N HIS A 250 2.19 2.74 -8.00
CA HIS A 250 3.28 2.57 -7.04
C HIS A 250 3.22 3.73 -6.00
N PRO A 251 3.72 3.57 -4.76
CA PRO A 251 3.82 4.66 -3.79
C PRO A 251 4.34 6.00 -4.35
N HIS A 252 3.73 7.09 -3.86
CA HIS A 252 3.91 8.49 -4.30
C HIS A 252 3.61 8.79 -5.78
N SER A 253 3.00 7.85 -6.51
CA SER A 253 2.46 8.09 -7.85
C SER A 253 0.93 8.19 -7.81
N LYS A 254 0.38 8.90 -8.80
CA LYS A 254 -1.05 8.78 -9.13
C LYS A 254 -1.33 7.38 -9.69
N ILE A 255 -2.59 6.95 -9.65
CA ILE A 255 -3.01 5.75 -10.35
C ILE A 255 -3.08 6.06 -11.85
N TYR A 256 -2.30 5.37 -12.66
CA TYR A 256 -2.39 5.40 -14.12
C TYR A 256 -3.43 4.40 -14.60
N THR A 257 -4.01 4.64 -15.78
CA THR A 257 -4.96 3.70 -16.39
C THR A 257 -4.60 3.46 -17.85
N LYS A 258 -4.63 2.20 -18.27
CA LYS A 258 -4.45 1.75 -19.65
C LYS A 258 -5.58 0.82 -20.06
N THR A 259 -5.94 0.83 -21.33
CA THR A 259 -6.90 -0.11 -21.90
C THR A 259 -6.17 -1.27 -22.55
N VAL A 260 -6.64 -2.50 -22.31
CA VAL A 260 -6.10 -3.72 -22.93
C VAL A 260 -7.23 -4.65 -23.37
N THR A 261 -7.07 -5.27 -24.54
CA THR A 261 -8.01 -6.27 -25.05
C THR A 261 -7.42 -7.66 -24.85
N VAL A 262 -8.07 -8.48 -24.04
CA VAL A 262 -7.73 -9.87 -23.79
C VAL A 262 -8.56 -10.77 -24.71
N LYS A 263 -7.88 -11.66 -25.45
CA LYS A 263 -8.53 -12.69 -26.27
C LYS A 263 -8.46 -14.04 -25.55
N ALA A 264 -9.46 -14.89 -25.81
CA ALA A 264 -9.54 -16.23 -25.22
C ALA A 264 -8.26 -17.04 -25.51
N ASN A 265 -7.67 -17.66 -24.48
CA ASN A 265 -6.44 -18.45 -24.55
C ASN A 265 -5.25 -17.71 -25.20
N LYS A 266 -5.22 -16.38 -25.12
CA LYS A 266 -4.12 -15.56 -25.65
C LYS A 266 -3.55 -14.65 -24.58
N GLU A 267 -2.26 -14.40 -24.72
CA GLU A 267 -1.55 -13.41 -23.93
C GLU A 267 -1.65 -12.03 -24.59
N SER A 268 -1.84 -11.01 -23.76
CA SER A 268 -1.81 -9.60 -24.14
C SER A 268 -0.65 -8.93 -23.42
N GLN A 269 0.29 -8.40 -24.18
CA GLN A 269 1.44 -7.67 -23.64
C GLN A 269 1.04 -6.23 -23.29
N MET A 270 1.44 -5.77 -22.10
CA MET A 270 1.17 -4.42 -21.62
C MET A 270 2.32 -3.89 -20.74
N ASP A 271 3.31 -3.28 -21.37
CA ASP A 271 4.38 -2.60 -20.65
C ASP A 271 3.96 -1.21 -20.16
N PHE A 272 4.66 -0.71 -19.14
CA PHE A 272 4.48 0.65 -18.64
C PHE A 272 5.78 1.22 -18.09
N VAL A 273 6.01 2.51 -18.38
CA VAL A 273 7.16 3.25 -17.86
C VAL A 273 6.65 4.36 -16.94
N PHE A 274 7.05 4.32 -15.67
CA PHE A 274 6.88 5.44 -14.76
C PHE A 274 7.91 6.52 -15.08
N ASN A 275 7.47 7.78 -15.14
CA ASN A 275 8.40 8.91 -15.12
C ASN A 275 8.62 9.35 -13.66
N ALA A 276 9.86 9.18 -13.17
CA ALA A 276 10.27 9.52 -11.81
C ALA A 276 10.16 11.03 -11.51
N GLU A 277 10.26 11.89 -12.52
CA GLU A 277 10.13 13.34 -12.36
C GLU A 277 8.71 13.77 -11.99
N LEU A 278 7.72 12.90 -12.20
CA LEU A 278 6.33 13.12 -11.80
C LEU A 278 6.03 12.67 -10.37
N ILE A 279 7.00 12.03 -9.69
CA ILE A 279 6.86 11.66 -8.29
C ILE A 279 6.81 12.92 -7.45
N LYS A 280 5.77 13.05 -6.62
CA LYS A 280 5.63 14.16 -5.69
C LYS A 280 5.47 13.62 -4.28
N ARG A 281 6.50 13.82 -3.46
CA ARG A 281 6.40 13.65 -2.01
C ARG A 281 5.70 14.88 -1.41
N PRO A 282 4.81 14.72 -0.42
CA PRO A 282 4.39 15.82 0.43
C PRO A 282 5.59 16.58 1.01
N THR A 283 5.44 17.87 1.29
CA THR A 283 6.53 18.72 1.79
C THR A 283 7.22 18.14 3.03
N TYR A 284 6.46 17.53 3.94
CA TYR A 284 7.02 16.91 5.16
C TYR A 284 7.83 15.63 4.87
N GLU A 285 7.58 14.94 3.75
CA GLU A 285 8.34 13.77 3.30
C GLU A 285 9.48 14.13 2.34
N SER A 286 9.54 15.37 1.83
CA SER A 286 10.60 15.82 0.90
C SER A 286 11.98 15.86 1.55
N GLN A 287 12.03 16.12 2.86
CA GLN A 287 13.25 16.35 3.65
C GLN A 287 14.13 17.50 3.13
N GLU A 288 13.57 18.43 2.37
CA GLU A 288 14.27 19.67 1.97
C GLU A 288 14.51 20.59 3.16
N GLN A 289 13.68 20.49 4.20
CA GLN A 289 13.83 21.17 5.48
C GLN A 289 13.73 20.14 6.61
N THR A 290 14.78 20.02 7.40
CA THR A 290 14.77 19.14 8.58
C THR A 290 14.62 19.98 9.84
N ARG A 291 13.81 19.50 10.79
CA ARG A 291 13.68 20.13 12.13
C ARG A 291 14.96 19.94 12.96
N LEU A 292 15.76 18.93 12.64
CA LEU A 292 17.04 18.58 13.25
C LEU A 292 18.05 18.34 12.13
N ASP A 293 19.28 18.80 12.31
CA ASP A 293 20.37 18.40 11.43
C ASP A 293 20.70 16.91 11.61
N THR A 294 21.36 16.30 10.63
CA THR A 294 21.72 14.86 10.57
C THR A 294 22.78 14.39 11.58
N ALA A 295 23.00 15.13 12.68
CA ALA A 295 24.03 14.82 13.67
C ALA A 295 23.46 14.06 14.88
N THR A 296 23.86 12.80 15.03
CA THR A 296 23.53 11.96 16.19
C THR A 296 24.53 12.16 17.34
N PRO A 297 24.11 12.11 18.62
CA PRO A 297 25.02 12.01 19.77
C PRO A 297 25.96 10.79 19.69
N LYS A 298 27.21 10.94 20.16
CA LYS A 298 28.33 9.98 19.96
C LYS A 298 28.09 8.54 20.46
N ASP A 299 27.14 8.35 21.36
CA ASP A 299 26.75 7.06 21.95
C ASP A 299 25.97 6.14 20.99
N HIS A 300 25.46 6.68 19.89
CA HIS A 300 24.68 5.94 18.89
C HIS A 300 25.49 5.40 17.72
N MET A 301 26.77 5.77 17.63
CA MET A 301 27.68 5.29 16.59
C MET A 301 28.08 3.82 16.83
N LEU A 302 28.10 3.00 15.77
CA LEU A 302 28.76 1.68 15.81
C LEU A 302 30.24 1.85 16.16
N LYS A 303 30.72 1.02 17.09
CA LYS A 303 32.14 1.01 17.49
C LYS A 303 32.82 -0.16 16.80
N GLU A 304 34.11 0.00 16.53
CA GLU A 304 34.95 -1.10 16.04
C GLU A 304 34.80 -2.33 16.97
N GLY A 305 34.46 -3.49 16.39
CA GLY A 305 34.14 -4.72 17.12
C GLY A 305 32.65 -4.96 17.44
N ASP A 306 31.73 -4.05 17.07
CA ASP A 306 30.30 -4.40 17.03
C ASP A 306 30.07 -5.52 15.99
N GLU A 307 29.38 -6.60 16.35
CA GLU A 307 29.08 -7.79 15.51
C GLU A 307 28.33 -7.49 14.18
N ARG A 308 28.01 -6.22 13.91
CA ARG A 308 27.33 -5.72 12.71
C ARG A 308 28.27 -4.91 11.80
N ILE A 309 29.55 -4.77 12.17
CA ILE A 309 30.68 -4.35 11.31
C ILE A 309 31.52 -5.58 10.92
N LEU A 310 30.96 -6.79 10.93
CA LEU A 310 31.59 -7.94 10.29
C LEU A 310 31.30 -7.76 8.78
N MET A 311 32.19 -7.35 7.88
CA MET A 311 33.61 -7.69 7.67
C MET A 311 33.89 -9.18 7.84
N GLU A 312 33.27 -9.97 6.96
CA GLU A 312 34.01 -10.64 5.88
C GLU A 312 33.24 -10.51 4.56
#